data_AF-A0A7C1TKI5-F1
#
_entry.id   AF-A0A7C1TKI5-F1
#
_cell.length_a   1.000
_cell.length_b   1.000
_cell.length_c   1.000
_cell.angle_alpha   90.00
_cell.angle_beta   90.00
_cell.angle_gamma   90.00
#
_symmetry.space_group_name_H-M   'P 1'
#
loop_
_entity.id
_entity.type
_entity.pdbx_description
1 polymer ?
#
loop_
_entity_poly.entity_id
_entity_poly.type
_entity_poly.pdbx_seq_one_letter_code
_entity_poly.pdbx_strand_id
1 'polypeptide(L)'
;MSRPTAEEFHTALDAAREMRARGEDPYGLARCFDYLHERNLHLEQVFERVEHFLRSGMAEREHTRLMLSLEKAREAEHRWVHDDQDEPLGL
;
A
#
# COMPACT_ATOMS: atom_id res chain seq x y z
N MET A 1 11.37 1.93 19.68
CA MET A 1 9.93 1.60 19.47
C MET A 1 9.84 0.15 19.01
N SER A 2 8.86 -0.61 19.51
CA SER A 2 8.59 -1.99 19.08
C SER A 2 7.73 -2.00 17.81
N ARG A 3 7.93 -3.00 16.95
CA ARG A 3 7.02 -3.26 15.82
C ARG A 3 5.65 -3.65 16.38
N PRO A 4 4.53 -3.08 15.89
CA PRO A 4 3.20 -3.50 16.30
C PRO A 4 2.97 -4.96 15.91
N THR A 5 2.19 -5.67 16.71
CA THR A 5 1.68 -6.99 16.36
C THR A 5 0.71 -6.90 15.18
N ALA A 6 0.46 -8.03 14.51
CA ALA A 6 -0.51 -8.09 13.41
C ALA A 6 -1.91 -7.69 13.87
N GLU A 7 -2.30 -8.08 15.09
CA GLU A 7 -3.59 -7.76 15.70
C GLU A 7 -3.70 -6.25 15.97
N GLU A 8 -2.71 -5.65 16.64
CA GLU A 8 -2.69 -4.19 16.88
C GLU A 8 -2.74 -3.40 15.58
N PHE A 9 -2.01 -3.84 14.55
CA PHE A 9 -2.04 -3.20 13.25
C PHE A 9 -3.41 -3.31 12.57
N HIS A 10 -4.03 -4.48 12.60
CA HIS A 10 -5.35 -4.69 11.99
C HIS A 10 -6.43 -3.86 12.70
N THR A 11 -6.40 -3.83 14.03
CA THR A 11 -7.30 -2.96 14.82
C THR A 11 -7.12 -1.49 14.47
N ALA A 12 -5.88 -1.00 14.31
CA ALA A 12 -5.62 0.38 13.91
C ALA A 12 -6.13 0.70 12.49
N LEU A 13 -6.00 -0.25 11.56
CA LEU A 13 -6.51 -0.12 10.20
C LEU A 13 -8.03 -0.07 10.14
N ASP A 14 -8.71 -0.91 10.91
CA ASP A 14 -10.17 -0.88 11.00
C ASP A 14 -10.67 0.43 11.60
N ALA A 15 -10.00 0.93 12.65
CA ALA A 15 -10.31 2.23 13.23
C ALA A 15 -10.14 3.38 12.22
N ALA A 16 -9.07 3.37 11.41
CA ALA A 16 -8.88 4.36 10.35
C ALA A 16 -10.02 4.30 9.30
N ARG A 17 -10.41 3.10 8.87
CA ARG A 17 -11.54 2.93 7.93
C ARG A 17 -12.86 3.43 8.50
N GLU A 18 -13.12 3.18 9.78
CA GLU A 18 -14.29 3.73 10.47
C GLU A 18 -14.26 5.26 10.56
N MET A 19 -13.10 5.86 10.85
CA MET A 19 -12.92 7.32 10.88
C MET A 19 -13.32 7.95 9.54
N ARG A 20 -12.82 7.39 8.42
CA ARG A 20 -13.23 7.83 7.08
C ARG A 20 -14.73 7.65 6.84
N ALA A 21 -15.29 6.49 7.19
CA ALA A 21 -16.70 6.19 6.97
C ALA A 21 -17.66 7.13 7.73
N ARG A 22 -17.22 7.66 8.89
CA ARG A 22 -17.97 8.63 9.69
C ARG A 22 -17.74 10.09 9.29
N GLY A 23 -16.82 10.35 8.35
CA GLY A 23 -16.38 11.71 8.00
C GLY A 23 -15.53 12.37 9.10
N GLU A 24 -15.01 11.58 10.04
CA GLU A 24 -14.19 11.99 11.18
C GLU A 24 -12.71 11.75 10.88
N ASP A 25 -12.24 12.20 9.71
CA ASP A 25 -10.84 12.06 9.29
C ASP A 25 -10.10 13.42 9.34
N PRO A 26 -9.84 13.96 10.55
CA PRO A 26 -9.18 15.25 10.67
C PRO A 26 -7.79 15.17 10.02
N TYR A 27 -7.50 16.15 9.17
CA TYR A 27 -6.23 16.26 8.46
C TYR A 27 -5.91 15.08 7.52
N GLY A 28 -6.88 14.21 7.21
CA GLY A 28 -6.69 13.07 6.31
C GLY A 28 -5.79 11.97 6.90
N LEU A 29 -5.75 11.81 8.22
CA LEU A 29 -4.93 10.80 8.89
C LEU A 29 -5.30 9.38 8.45
N ALA A 30 -6.59 9.05 8.50
CA ALA A 30 -7.08 7.74 8.10
C ALA A 30 -6.89 7.50 6.61
N ARG A 31 -7.12 8.51 5.77
CA ARG A 31 -6.74 8.50 4.35
C ARG A 31 -5.27 8.16 4.13
N CYS A 32 -4.37 8.90 4.76
CA CYS A 32 -2.94 8.68 4.59
C CYS A 32 -2.54 7.29 5.08
N PHE A 33 -3.12 6.83 6.19
CA PHE A 33 -2.85 5.51 6.74
C PHE A 33 -3.28 4.39 5.79
N ASP A 34 -4.48 4.47 5.23
CA ASP A 34 -5.00 3.48 4.28
C ASP A 34 -4.19 3.48 2.96
N TYR A 35 -3.87 4.67 2.43
CA TYR A 35 -2.95 4.81 1.29
C TYR A 35 -1.59 4.13 1.53
N LEU A 36 -0.96 4.43 2.68
CA LEU A 36 0.34 3.86 3.02
C LEU A 36 0.26 2.35 3.25
N HIS A 37 -0.87 1.84 3.75
CA HIS A 37 -1.10 0.41 3.90
C HIS A 37 -1.22 -0.28 2.54
N GLU A 38 -2.09 0.18 1.64
CA GLU A 38 -2.24 -0.39 0.29
C GLU A 38 -0.92 -0.33 -0.48
N ARG A 39 -0.23 0.82 -0.44
CA ARG A 39 1.08 0.98 -1.07
C ARG A 39 2.10 -0.03 -0.53
N ASN A 40 2.12 -0.27 0.79
CA ASN A 40 3.04 -1.26 1.36
C ASN A 40 2.74 -2.68 0.89
N LEU A 41 1.47 -3.10 0.76
CA LEU A 41 1.13 -4.43 0.27
C LEU A 41 1.71 -4.72 -1.12
N HIS A 42 1.72 -3.70 -2.00
CA HIS A 42 2.34 -3.82 -3.32
C HIS A 42 3.88 -3.86 -3.26
N LEU A 43 4.48 -3.05 -2.38
CA LEU A 43 5.93 -3.02 -2.20
C LEU A 43 6.47 -4.31 -1.56
N GLU A 44 5.73 -4.92 -0.63
CA GLU A 44 6.06 -6.23 -0.06
C GLU A 44 6.09 -7.32 -1.14
N GLN A 45 5.11 -7.32 -2.05
CA GLN A 45 5.12 -8.24 -3.20
C GLN A 45 6.33 -8.01 -4.11
N VAL A 46 6.69 -6.75 -4.39
CA VAL A 46 7.90 -6.44 -5.18
C VAL A 46 9.15 -6.97 -4.46
N PHE A 47 9.26 -6.73 -3.15
CA PHE A 47 10.38 -7.19 -2.33
C PHE A 47 10.55 -8.72 -2.41
N GLU A 48 9.46 -9.48 -2.22
CA GLU A 48 9.48 -10.94 -2.36
C GLU A 48 9.93 -11.38 -3.76
N ARG A 49 9.44 -10.73 -4.82
CA ARG A 49 9.85 -11.05 -6.20
C ARG A 49 11.31 -10.72 -6.49
N VAL A 50 11.84 -9.65 -5.91
CA VAL A 50 13.27 -9.33 -6.01
C VAL A 50 14.09 -10.43 -5.35
N GLU A 51 13.71 -10.89 -4.15
CA GLU A 51 14.41 -12.00 -3.49
C GLU A 51 14.41 -13.27 -4.36
N HIS A 52 13.26 -13.63 -4.92
CA HIS A 52 13.15 -14.80 -5.80
C HIS A 52 13.97 -14.65 -7.08
N PHE A 53 13.92 -13.49 -7.72
CA PHE A 53 14.69 -13.19 -8.92
C PHE A 53 16.19 -13.35 -8.66
N LEU A 54 16.70 -12.75 -7.58
CA LEU A 54 18.12 -12.84 -7.20
C LEU A 54 18.52 -14.29 -6.85
N ARG A 55 17.74 -14.99 -6.03
CA ARG A 55 18.02 -16.39 -5.64
C ARG A 55 17.93 -17.38 -6.79
N SER A 56 17.16 -17.06 -7.84
CA SER A 56 17.04 -17.89 -9.04
C SER A 56 18.20 -17.72 -10.04
N GLY A 57 19.18 -16.87 -9.74
CA GLY A 57 20.22 -16.52 -10.71
C GLY A 57 19.68 -15.70 -11.87
N MET A 58 18.66 -14.87 -11.61
CA MET A 58 18.04 -13.97 -12.57
C MET A 58 17.32 -14.70 -13.72
N ALA A 59 16.60 -15.78 -13.39
CA ALA A 59 15.83 -16.55 -14.37
C ALA A 59 14.76 -15.68 -15.06
N GLU A 60 14.58 -15.86 -16.37
CA GLU A 60 13.66 -15.07 -17.20
C GLU A 60 12.21 -15.09 -16.67
N ARG A 61 11.74 -16.25 -16.19
CA ARG A 61 10.40 -16.38 -15.58
C ARG A 61 10.23 -15.48 -14.34
N GLU A 62 11.26 -15.41 -13.50
CA GLU A 62 11.21 -14.57 -12.30
C GLU A 62 11.38 -13.09 -12.64
N HIS A 63 12.16 -12.77 -13.69
CA HIS A 63 12.21 -11.41 -14.25
C HIS A 63 10.82 -10.93 -14.69
N THR A 64 10.08 -11.74 -15.46
CA THR A 64 8.71 -11.40 -15.87
C THR A 64 7.79 -11.17 -14.67
N ARG A 65 7.88 -12.03 -13.65
CA ARG A 65 7.08 -11.89 -12.42
C ARG A 65 7.42 -10.62 -11.63
N LEU A 66 8.69 -10.26 -11.57
CA LEU A 66 9.15 -9.03 -10.95
C LEU A 66 8.61 -7.80 -11.71
N MET A 67 8.72 -7.79 -13.04
CA MET A 67 8.21 -6.70 -13.87
C MET A 67 6.70 -6.49 -13.71
N LEU A 68 5.91 -7.57 -13.70
CA LEU A 68 4.47 -7.50 -13.45
C LEU A 68 4.13 -6.95 -12.05
N SER A 69 4.96 -7.25 -11.05
CA SER A 69 4.73 -6.77 -9.68
C SER A 69 5.10 -5.29 -9.55
N LEU A 70 6.14 -4.84 -10.24
CA LEU A 70 6.51 -3.43 -10.36
C LEU A 70 5.43 -2.62 -11.07
N GLU A 71 4.85 -3.16 -12.14
CA GLU A 71 3.76 -2.51 -12.88
C GLU A 71 2.54 -2.32 -11.98
N LYS A 72 2.11 -3.37 -11.27
CA LYS A 72 1.00 -3.27 -10.30
C LYS A 72 1.25 -2.23 -9.20
N ALA A 73 2.47 -2.15 -8.69
CA ALA A 73 2.81 -1.16 -7.68
C ALA A 73 2.71 0.28 -8.23
N ARG A 74 3.13 0.50 -9.49
CA ARG A 74 2.99 1.80 -10.17
C ARG A 74 1.54 2.14 -10.47
N GLU A 75 0.76 1.17 -10.97
CA GLU A 75 -0.67 1.36 -11.22
C GLU A 75 -1.42 1.73 -9.94
N ALA A 76 -1.09 1.10 -8.81
CA ALA A 76 -1.66 1.45 -7.52
C ALA A 76 -1.34 2.90 -7.15
N GLU A 77 -0.09 3.34 -7.31
CA GLU A 77 0.30 4.73 -7.08
C GLU A 77 -0.46 5.71 -7.99
N HIS A 78 -0.62 5.38 -9.28
CA HIS A 78 -1.38 6.20 -10.22
C HIS A 78 -2.86 6.32 -9.87
N ARG A 79 -3.51 5.23 -9.41
CA ARG A 79 -4.92 5.29 -8.98
C ARG A 79 -5.11 6.30 -7.85
N TRP A 80 -4.23 6.28 -6.84
CA TRP A 80 -4.31 7.21 -5.71
C TRP A 80 -4.09 8.67 -6.09
N VAL A 81 -3.21 8.95 -7.07
CA VAL A 81 -3.01 10.32 -7.58
C VAL A 81 -4.28 10.86 -8.24
N HIS A 82 -5.07 9.99 -8.88
CA HIS A 82 -6.35 10.39 -9.48
C HIS A 82 -7.45 10.55 -8.43
N ASP A 83 -7.56 9.61 -7.47
CA ASP A 83 -8.57 9.71 -6.39
C ASP A 83 -8.37 10.96 -5.51
N ASP A 84 -7.13 11.41 -5.27
CA ASP A 84 -6.85 12.62 -4.47
C ASP A 84 -7.25 13.93 -5.19
N GLN A 85 -7.38 13.92 -6.53
CA GLN A 85 -7.82 15.08 -7.30
C GLN A 85 -9.34 15.28 -7.25
N ASP A 86 -10.10 14.22 -6.98
CA ASP A 86 -11.57 14.21 -6.95
C ASP A 86 -12.14 14.44 -5.53
N GLU A 87 -11.31 14.31 -4.49
CA GLU A 87 -11.71 14.51 -3.09
C GLU A 87 -11.40 15.95 -2.64
N PRO A 88 -12.41 16.84 -2.51
CA PRO A 88 -12.15 18.21 -2.07
C PRO A 88 -11.52 18.17 -0.67
N LEU A 89 -10.37 18.82 -0.51
CA LEU A 89 -9.78 19.10 0.79
C LEU A 89 -10.81 19.91 1.57
N GLY A 90 -11.57 19.24 2.44
CA GLY A 90 -12.57 19.82 3.32
C GLY A 90 -11.93 20.70 4.39
N LEU A 91 -11.31 21.80 3.96
CA LEU A 91 -10.84 22.91 4.78
C LEU A 91 -11.96 23.93 4.95
#